data_AF-A0AAX4Y2X9-F1
#
_entry.id   AF-A0AAX4Y2X9-F1
#
_cell.length_a   1.000
_cell.length_b   1.000
_cell.length_c   1.000
_cell.angle_alpha   90.00
_cell.angle_beta   90.00
_cell.angle_gamma   90.00
#
_symmetry.space_group_name_H-M   'P 1'
#
loop_
_entity.id
_entity.type
_entity.pdbx_description
1 polymer ?
#
loop_
_entity_poly.entity_id
_entity_poly.type
_entity_poly.pdbx_seq_one_letter_code
_entity_poly.pdbx_strand_id
1 'polypeptide(L)'
;NRTRFYYLDLLRVILTMLVFYHHSAVAFGASGGWYYILKETTTGLTQGLLSASMGIDQSYFMSIFFFISAYLMPFSFDRKGMKSFICDRLNRLGFPL
;
A
#
# COMPACT_ATOMS: atom_id res chain seq x y z
N ASN A 1 -16.38 23.21 -7.14
CA ASN A 1 -16.26 22.48 -5.86
C ASN A 1 -15.79 21.06 -6.12
N ARG A 2 -14.57 20.69 -5.69
CA ARG A 2 -14.12 19.29 -5.71
C ARG A 2 -14.78 18.58 -4.52
N THR A 3 -15.71 17.69 -4.77
CA THR A 3 -16.23 16.75 -3.76
C THR A 3 -15.08 15.88 -3.27
N ARG A 4 -14.75 15.97 -1.98
CA ARG A 4 -13.68 15.19 -1.35
C ARG A 4 -14.31 14.04 -0.57
N PHE A 5 -13.87 12.81 -0.84
CA PHE A 5 -14.38 11.62 -0.17
C PHE A 5 -13.57 11.33 1.10
N TYR A 6 -13.98 11.91 2.23
CA TYR A 6 -13.24 11.80 3.50
C TYR A 6 -13.01 10.36 3.97
N TYR A 7 -13.94 9.45 3.69
CA TYR A 7 -13.79 8.03 4.05
C TYR A 7 -12.67 7.34 3.27
N LEU A 8 -12.46 7.69 2.00
CA LEU A 8 -11.35 7.15 1.20
C LEU A 8 -10.01 7.69 1.69
N ASP A 9 -9.98 8.96 2.11
CA ASP A 9 -8.77 9.55 2.70
C ASP A 9 -8.41 8.83 4.01
N LEU A 10 -9.38 8.62 4.91
CA LEU A 10 -9.18 7.88 6.15
C LEU A 10 -8.72 6.43 5.89
N LEU A 11 -9.35 5.75 4.93
CA LEU A 11 -8.96 4.39 4.55
C LEU A 11 -7.50 4.34 4.08
N ARG A 12 -7.07 5.29 3.25
CA ARG A 12 -5.68 5.36 2.80
C ARG A 12 -4.72 5.62 3.96
N VAL A 13 -5.11 6.42 4.95
CA VAL A 13 -4.31 6.66 6.17
C VAL A 13 -4.14 5.36 6.96
N ILE A 14 -5.22 4.62 7.20
CA ILE A 14 -5.19 3.34 7.91
C ILE A 14 -4.31 2.33 7.18
N LEU A 15 -4.46 2.22 5.86
CA LEU A 15 -3.63 1.34 5.04
C LEU A 15 -2.16 1.78 5.10
N THR A 16 -1.86 3.08 5.08
CA THR A 16 -0.47 3.56 5.20
C THR A 16 0.12 3.20 6.57
N MET A 17 -0.64 3.29 7.65
CA MET A 17 -0.21 2.79 8.97
C MET A 17 0.08 1.29 8.96
N LEU A 18 -0.71 0.54 8.20
CA LEU A 18 -0.53 -0.90 8.03
C LEU A 18 0.77 -1.25 7.28
N VAL A 19 1.21 -0.43 6.31
CA VAL A 19 2.55 -0.54 5.69
C VAL A 19 3.66 -0.48 6.72
N PHE A 20 3.58 0.51 7.62
CA PHE A 20 4.59 0.68 8.66
C PHE A 20 4.61 -0.51 9.61
N TYR A 21 3.44 -1.01 10.01
CA TYR A 21 3.31 -2.22 10.80
C TYR A 21 3.92 -3.43 10.08
N HIS A 22 3.56 -3.64 8.81
CA HIS A 22 4.04 -4.74 7.98
C HIS A 22 5.58 -4.77 7.93
N HIS A 23 6.20 -3.67 7.53
CA HIS A 23 7.66 -3.61 7.40
C HIS A 23 8.38 -3.68 8.75
N SER A 24 7.78 -3.13 9.82
CA SER A 24 8.32 -3.29 11.17
C SER A 24 8.30 -4.76 11.57
N ALA A 25 7.20 -5.46 11.37
CA ALA A 25 7.07 -6.88 11.70
C ALA A 25 8.08 -7.76 10.91
N VAL A 26 8.25 -7.51 9.61
CA VAL A 26 9.27 -8.19 8.80
C VAL A 26 10.68 -7.90 9.31
N ALA A 27 10.97 -6.67 9.72
CA ALA A 27 12.27 -6.31 10.31
C ALA A 27 12.58 -7.07 11.62
N PHE A 28 11.54 -7.44 12.38
CA PHE A 28 11.63 -8.23 13.63
C PHE A 28 11.58 -9.76 13.43
N GLY A 29 11.57 -10.26 12.19
CA GLY A 29 11.68 -11.70 11.87
C GLY A 29 10.41 -12.36 11.32
N ALA A 30 9.37 -11.58 10.98
CA ALA A 30 8.22 -12.11 10.25
C ALA A 30 8.58 -12.50 8.81
N SER A 31 7.84 -13.45 8.25
CA SER A 31 7.98 -13.84 6.84
C SER A 31 7.66 -12.67 5.89
N GLY A 32 8.60 -12.33 5.02
CA GLY A 32 8.48 -11.27 4.02
C GLY A 32 9.84 -10.75 3.54
N GLY A 33 9.84 -9.89 2.53
CA GLY A 33 11.04 -9.23 2.03
C GLY A 33 11.14 -7.77 2.51
N TRP A 34 12.24 -7.40 3.14
CA TRP A 34 12.52 -6.02 3.52
C TRP A 34 14.02 -5.73 3.55
N TYR A 35 14.41 -4.49 3.27
CA TYR A 35 15.83 -4.11 3.17
C TYR A 35 16.53 -4.03 4.53
N TYR A 36 15.77 -3.82 5.61
CA TYR A 36 16.29 -3.66 6.96
C TYR A 36 15.78 -4.78 7.87
N ILE A 37 16.69 -5.62 8.35
CA ILE A 37 16.36 -6.72 9.26
C ILE A 37 17.22 -6.53 10.51
N LEU A 38 16.61 -6.64 11.70
CA LEU A 38 17.33 -6.52 12.96
C LEU A 38 18.20 -7.75 13.21
N LYS A 39 19.30 -7.54 13.93
CA LYS A 39 20.22 -8.61 14.35
C LYS A 39 19.57 -9.57 15.35
N GLU A 40 18.69 -9.05 16.20
CA GLU A 40 17.87 -9.84 17.12
C GLU A 40 16.45 -9.94 16.57
N THR A 41 16.08 -11.14 16.13
CA THR A 41 14.73 -11.43 15.63
C THR A 41 13.91 -12.19 16.67
N THR A 42 12.59 -12.05 16.59
CA THR A 42 11.69 -12.93 17.33
C THR A 42 11.87 -14.38 16.88
N THR A 43 11.86 -15.31 17.82
CA THR A 43 12.05 -16.75 17.57
C THR A 43 10.89 -17.57 18.10
N GLY A 44 10.71 -18.79 17.57
CA GLY A 44 9.72 -19.75 18.07
C GLY A 44 8.28 -19.36 17.74
N LEU A 45 7.36 -19.53 18.69
CA LEU A 45 5.93 -19.31 18.48
C LEU A 45 5.58 -17.86 18.09
N THR A 46 6.27 -16.88 18.68
CA THR A 46 6.04 -15.46 18.38
C THR A 46 6.36 -15.14 16.92
N GLN A 47 7.44 -15.71 16.37
CA GLN A 47 7.81 -15.54 14.97
C GLN A 47 6.76 -16.16 14.03
N GLY A 48 6.24 -17.35 14.39
CA GLY A 48 5.19 -18.03 13.64
C GLY A 48 3.89 -17.23 13.61
N LEU A 49 3.44 -16.73 14.76
CA LEU A 49 2.27 -15.87 14.87
C LEU A 49 2.43 -14.56 14.08
N LEU A 50 3.59 -13.93 14.19
CA LEU A 50 3.89 -12.70 13.46
C LEU A 50 3.86 -12.95 11.94
N SER A 51 4.46 -14.05 11.49
CA SER A 51 4.45 -14.46 10.07
C SER A 51 3.05 -14.80 9.56
N ALA A 52 2.22 -15.46 10.36
CA ALA A 52 0.82 -15.72 10.02
C ALA A 52 0.03 -14.40 9.88
N SER A 53 0.26 -13.44 10.78
CA SER A 53 -0.34 -12.10 10.67
C SER A 53 0.09 -11.37 9.39
N MET A 54 1.37 -11.50 8.99
CA MET A 54 1.87 -10.93 7.73
C MET A 54 1.29 -11.61 6.49
N GLY A 55 0.98 -12.91 6.56
CA GLY A 55 0.32 -13.63 5.47
C GLY A 55 -1.10 -13.13 5.24
N ILE A 56 -1.86 -12.90 6.33
CA ILE A 56 -3.19 -12.31 6.24
C ILE A 56 -3.10 -10.89 5.69
N ASP A 57 -2.19 -10.07 6.23
CA ASP A 57 -1.96 -8.70 5.80
C ASP A 57 -1.67 -8.59 4.29
N GLN A 58 -0.71 -9.38 3.81
CA GLN A 58 -0.34 -9.43 2.38
C GLN A 58 -1.49 -9.81 1.45
N SER A 59 -2.46 -10.60 1.91
CA SER A 59 -3.55 -11.07 1.06
C SER A 59 -4.51 -9.96 0.58
N TYR A 60 -4.69 -8.90 1.38
CA TYR A 60 -5.66 -7.84 1.09
C TYR A 60 -5.04 -6.45 0.96
N PHE A 61 -3.93 -6.19 1.64
CA PHE A 61 -3.40 -4.85 1.84
C PHE A 61 -3.17 -4.07 0.53
N MET A 62 -2.38 -4.65 -0.39
CA MET A 62 -2.12 -4.03 -1.70
C MET A 62 -3.36 -4.02 -2.60
N SER A 63 -4.21 -5.05 -2.49
CA SER A 63 -5.45 -5.16 -3.25
C SER A 63 -6.41 -4.00 -2.96
N ILE A 64 -6.53 -3.57 -1.70
CA ILE A 64 -7.35 -2.41 -1.34
C ILE A 64 -6.75 -1.11 -1.90
N PHE A 65 -5.42 -0.95 -1.87
CA PHE A 65 -4.76 0.21 -2.49
C PHE A 65 -5.03 0.30 -4.00
N PHE A 66 -4.97 -0.83 -4.70
CA PHE A 66 -5.29 -0.90 -6.12
C PHE A 66 -6.78 -0.68 -6.38
N PHE A 67 -7.66 -1.21 -5.53
CA PHE A 67 -9.10 -0.97 -5.62
C PHE A 67 -9.44 0.52 -5.50
N ILE A 68 -8.91 1.22 -4.49
CA ILE A 68 -9.12 2.68 -4.33
C ILE A 68 -8.62 3.43 -5.58
N SER A 69 -7.45 3.04 -6.09
CA SER A 69 -6.85 3.66 -7.27
C SER A 69 -7.68 3.44 -8.53
N ALA A 70 -8.25 2.24 -8.71
CA ALA A 70 -9.15 1.90 -9.81
C ALA A 70 -10.50 2.61 -9.69
N TYR A 71 -11.07 2.67 -8.48
CA TYR A 71 -12.33 3.36 -8.20
C TYR A 71 -12.28 4.85 -8.52
N LEU A 72 -11.15 5.51 -8.23
CA LEU A 72 -10.94 6.93 -8.51
C LEU A 72 -10.44 7.21 -9.95
N MET A 73 -10.12 6.17 -10.72
CA MET A 73 -9.64 6.28 -12.09
C MET A 73 -10.63 6.98 -13.04
N PRO A 74 -11.91 6.55 -13.17
CA PRO A 74 -12.84 7.15 -14.12
C PRO A 74 -13.08 8.63 -13.84
N PHE A 75 -13.26 9.01 -12.57
CA PHE A 75 -13.38 10.42 -12.16
C PHE A 75 -12.16 11.27 -12.55
N SER A 76 -10.96 10.68 -12.55
CA SER A 76 -9.77 11.39 -13.03
C SER A 76 -9.65 11.40 -14.55
N PHE A 77 -10.17 10.39 -15.23
CA PHE A 77 -10.22 10.32 -16.69
C PHE A 77 -11.19 11.36 -17.26
N ASP A 78 -12.42 11.40 -16.76
CA ASP A 78 -13.47 12.33 -17.21
C ASP A 78 -13.06 13.79 -17.01
N ARG A 79 -12.34 14.08 -15.92
CA ARG A 79 -11.85 15.43 -15.62
C ARG A 79 -10.71 15.89 -16.53
N LYS A 80 -9.83 14.98 -16.97
CA LYS A 80 -8.60 15.31 -17.71
C LYS A 80 -8.73 15.10 -19.22
N GLY A 81 -9.64 14.23 -19.65
CA GLY A 81 -9.69 13.70 -21.00
C GLY A 81 -8.53 12.73 -21.29
N MET A 82 -8.68 11.96 -22.38
CA MET A 82 -7.79 10.83 -22.71
C MET A 82 -6.31 11.20 -22.84
N LYS A 83 -5.98 12.23 -23.63
CA LYS A 83 -4.59 12.62 -23.90
C LYS A 83 -3.83 13.05 -22.64
N SER A 84 -4.44 13.92 -21.83
CA SER A 84 -3.83 14.43 -20.60
C SER A 84 -3.70 13.32 -19.54
N PHE A 85 -4.71 12.45 -19.43
CA PHE A 85 -4.66 11.31 -18.50
C PHE A 85 -3.52 10.33 -18.82
N ILE A 86 -3.32 9.98 -20.10
CA ILE A 86 -2.27 9.04 -20.53
C ILE A 86 -0.89 9.67 -20.34
N CYS A 87 -0.67 10.92 -20.79
CA CYS A 87 0.62 11.60 -20.62
C CYS A 87 1.01 11.73 -19.14
N ASP A 88 0.06 12.10 -18.27
CA ASP A 88 0.31 12.25 -16.84
C ASP A 88 0.70 10.93 -16.16
N ARG A 89 0.11 9.80 -16.59
CA ARG A 89 0.51 8.46 -16.13
C ARG A 89 1.89 8.05 -16.66
N LEU A 90 2.15 8.27 -17.94
CA LEU A 90 3.45 7.93 -18.55
C LEU A 90 4.59 8.74 -17.93
N ASN A 91 4.38 10.04 -17.68
CA ASN A 91 5.37 10.89 -17.02
C ASN A 91 5.67 10.40 -15.60
N ARG A 92 4.64 10.02 -14.83
CA ARG A 92 4.81 9.47 -13.47
C ARG A 92 5.51 8.12 -13.43
N LEU A 93 5.37 7.31 -14.49
CA LEU A 93 6.00 6.00 -14.58
C LEU A 93 7.44 6.08 -15.14
N GLY A 94 7.67 6.99 -16.09
CA GLY A 94 8.95 7.14 -16.80
C GLY A 94 9.96 8.01 -16.07
N PHE A 95 9.51 9.00 -15.31
CA PHE A 95 10.37 9.81 -14.45
C PHE A 95 10.05 9.49 -12.99
N PRO A 96 10.77 8.53 -12.37
CA PRO A 96 10.78 8.46 -10.92
C PRO A 96 11.34 9.79 -10.40
N LEU A 97 10.60 10.44 -9.49
CA LEU A 97 10.99 11.67 -8.81
C LEU A 97 12.43 11.63 -8.30
#